data_AF-A0A9E3UB90-F1
#
_entry.id   AF-A0A9E3UB90-F1
#
_cell.length_a   1.000
_cell.length_b   1.000
_cell.length_c   1.000
_cell.angle_alpha   90.00
_cell.angle_beta   90.00
_cell.angle_gamma   90.00
#
_symmetry.space_group_name_H-M   'P 1'
#
loop_
_entity.id
_entity.type
_entity.pdbx_description
1 polymer ?
#
loop_
_entity_poly.entity_id
_entity_poly.type
_entity_poly.pdbx_seq_one_letter_code
_entity_poly.pdbx_strand_id
1 'polypeptide(L)'
;MPRTPKYPLEQLREHRDRRVDAATAELGQAVRSREAAEEAKRRADRERDDAEARAAAVRSAEADRLASGELRAVDLARAEAWEHAARGEIAALAGAADRAEGQRRDADDAEVRARGALAQTKAERDVVAKDEARFVDRVRREHEAKEEEAAEEVFAGSHAKRER
;
A
#
# COMPACT_ATOMS: atom_id res chain seq x y z
N MET A 1 -11.09 -33.41 -33.75
CA MET A 1 -11.49 -32.05 -33.33
C MET A 1 -10.38 -31.10 -33.73
N PRO A 2 -10.66 -30.08 -34.55
CA PRO A 2 -9.67 -29.05 -34.87
C PRO A 2 -9.21 -28.37 -33.57
N ARG A 3 -7.91 -28.17 -33.40
CA ARG A 3 -7.36 -27.46 -32.24
C ARG A 3 -7.64 -25.98 -32.42
N THR A 4 -8.34 -25.37 -31.46
CA THR A 4 -8.52 -23.91 -31.42
C THR A 4 -7.13 -23.24 -31.39
N PRO A 5 -6.87 -22.24 -32.25
CA PRO A 5 -5.59 -21.54 -32.25
C PRO A 5 -5.36 -20.84 -30.90
N LYS A 6 -4.14 -20.96 -30.38
CA LYS A 6 -3.70 -20.32 -29.13
C LYS A 6 -3.61 -18.81 -29.30
N TYR A 7 -3.82 -18.07 -28.22
CA TYR A 7 -3.69 -16.62 -28.21
C TYR A 7 -2.22 -16.19 -28.42
N PRO A 8 -1.90 -15.37 -29.44
CA PRO A 8 -0.51 -15.06 -29.78
C PRO A 8 0.27 -14.31 -28.69
N LEU A 9 -0.41 -13.59 -27.79
CA LEU A 9 0.20 -12.79 -26.73
C LEU A 9 0.07 -13.43 -25.32
N GLU A 10 -0.13 -14.75 -25.25
CA GLU A 10 -0.30 -15.47 -23.98
C GLU A 10 0.87 -15.24 -23.00
N GLN A 11 2.11 -15.27 -23.50
CA GLN A 11 3.30 -15.00 -22.67
C GLN A 11 3.33 -13.58 -22.10
N LEU A 12 2.81 -12.59 -22.86
CA LEU A 12 2.68 -11.23 -22.38
C LEU A 12 1.59 -11.13 -21.30
N ARG A 13 0.46 -11.82 -21.47
CA ARG A 13 -0.61 -11.90 -20.47
C ARG A 13 -0.07 -12.44 -19.15
N GLU A 14 0.58 -13.60 -19.18
CA GLU A 14 1.19 -14.23 -18.00
C GLU A 14 2.22 -13.32 -17.31
N HIS A 15 2.99 -12.55 -18.10
CA HIS A 15 3.91 -11.58 -17.55
C HIS A 15 3.19 -10.41 -16.85
N ARG A 16 2.10 -9.89 -17.44
CA ARG A 16 1.30 -8.81 -16.83
C ARG A 16 0.57 -9.26 -15.57
N ASP A 17 0.03 -10.48 -15.56
CA ASP A 17 -0.58 -11.07 -14.36
C ASP A 17 0.45 -11.13 -13.21
N ARG A 18 1.66 -11.66 -13.48
CA ARG A 18 2.76 -11.66 -12.49
C ARG A 18 3.16 -10.26 -12.01
N ARG A 19 3.12 -9.25 -12.88
CA ARG A 19 3.40 -7.86 -12.49
C ARG A 19 2.32 -7.27 -11.58
N VAL A 20 1.06 -7.64 -11.77
CA VAL A 20 -0.03 -7.24 -10.87
C VAL A 20 0.14 -7.90 -9.49
N ASP A 21 0.53 -9.17 -9.45
CA ASP A 21 0.81 -9.87 -8.19
C ASP A 21 1.98 -9.21 -7.43
N ALA A 22 3.07 -8.90 -8.14
CA ALA A 22 4.22 -8.19 -7.57
C ALA A 22 3.82 -6.81 -7.01
N ALA A 23 3.10 -6.00 -7.78
CA ALA A 23 2.63 -4.68 -7.35
C ALA A 23 1.64 -4.78 -6.16
N THR A 24 0.86 -5.85 -6.08
CA THR A 24 -0.04 -6.12 -4.95
C THR A 24 0.78 -6.44 -3.69
N ALA A 25 1.84 -7.24 -3.82
CA ALA A 25 2.74 -7.54 -2.72
C ALA A 25 3.48 -6.29 -2.22
N GLU A 26 3.96 -5.44 -3.13
CA GLU A 26 4.58 -4.14 -2.82
C GLU A 26 3.62 -3.21 -2.09
N LEU A 27 2.36 -3.09 -2.54
CA LEU A 27 1.34 -2.34 -1.82
C LEU A 27 1.13 -2.90 -0.40
N GLY A 28 1.07 -4.23 -0.26
CA GLY A 28 0.96 -4.86 1.05
C GLY A 28 2.14 -4.55 1.98
N GLN A 29 3.36 -4.46 1.44
CA GLN A 29 4.53 -4.03 2.21
C GLN A 29 4.45 -2.55 2.61
N ALA A 30 4.05 -1.67 1.69
CA ALA A 30 3.91 -0.24 1.96
C ALA A 30 2.87 0.04 3.07
N VAL A 31 1.71 -0.65 3.03
CA VAL A 31 0.66 -0.56 4.06
C VAL A 31 1.20 -0.96 5.44
N ARG A 32 1.92 -2.09 5.53
CA ARG A 32 2.54 -2.53 6.79
C ARG A 32 3.59 -1.54 7.30
N SER A 33 4.37 -0.96 6.39
CA SER A 33 5.37 0.06 6.74
C SER A 33 4.70 1.31 7.29
N ARG A 34 3.60 1.78 6.68
CA ARG A 34 2.81 2.90 7.19
C ARG A 34 2.27 2.60 8.59
N GLU A 35 1.65 1.44 8.79
CA GLU A 35 1.09 1.07 10.09
C GLU A 35 2.16 1.01 11.19
N ALA A 36 3.34 0.49 10.88
CA ALA A 36 4.47 0.48 11.79
C ALA A 36 4.98 1.91 12.10
N ALA A 37 5.07 2.78 11.11
CA ALA A 37 5.47 4.18 11.29
C ALA A 37 4.44 4.96 12.12
N GLU A 38 3.15 4.72 11.89
CA GLU A 38 2.05 5.33 12.65
C GLU A 38 2.08 4.90 14.13
N GLU A 39 2.34 3.62 14.41
CA GLU A 39 2.50 3.15 15.80
C GLU A 39 3.76 3.74 16.45
N ALA A 40 4.87 3.82 15.72
CA ALA A 40 6.10 4.44 16.21
C ALA A 40 5.89 5.93 16.56
N LYS A 41 5.16 6.66 15.71
CA LYS A 41 4.77 8.06 15.93
C LYS A 41 3.89 8.20 17.17
N ARG A 42 2.85 7.37 17.31
CA ARG A 42 1.99 7.33 18.50
C ARG A 42 2.75 6.97 19.77
N ARG A 43 3.77 6.13 19.69
CA ARG A 43 4.64 5.81 20.83
C ARG A 43 5.54 7.00 21.20
N ALA A 44 6.19 7.63 20.23
CA ALA A 44 7.06 8.78 20.47
C ALA A 44 6.30 9.97 21.07
N ASP A 45 5.09 10.26 20.56
CA ASP A 45 4.21 11.29 21.12
C ASP A 45 3.84 10.98 22.58
N ARG A 46 3.46 9.73 22.89
CA ARG A 46 3.16 9.32 24.27
C ARG A 46 4.36 9.47 25.20
N GLU A 47 5.54 9.04 24.77
CA GLU A 47 6.76 9.14 25.58
C GLU A 47 7.10 10.62 25.89
N ARG A 48 6.92 11.52 24.92
CA ARG A 48 7.04 12.98 25.12
C ARG A 48 6.01 13.48 26.13
N ASP A 49 4.73 13.19 25.91
CA ASP A 49 3.64 13.70 26.74
C ASP A 49 3.76 13.19 28.19
N ASP A 50 4.17 11.92 28.37
CA ASP A 50 4.44 11.35 29.69
C ASP A 50 5.62 12.05 30.38
N ALA A 51 6.68 12.41 29.64
CA ALA A 51 7.81 13.15 30.20
C ALA A 51 7.42 14.57 30.62
N GLU A 52 6.61 15.26 29.80
CA GLU A 52 6.08 16.58 30.12
C GLU A 52 5.17 16.54 31.36
N ALA A 53 4.29 15.54 31.45
CA ALA A 53 3.41 15.33 32.60
C ALA A 53 4.20 15.04 33.88
N ARG A 54 5.22 14.17 33.81
CA ARG A 54 6.12 13.91 34.94
C ARG A 54 6.83 15.19 35.39
N ALA A 55 7.37 15.95 34.45
CA ALA A 55 8.07 17.20 34.76
C ALA A 55 7.12 18.25 35.37
N ALA A 56 5.90 18.36 34.86
CA ALA A 56 4.89 19.26 35.41
C ALA A 56 4.49 18.89 36.84
N ALA A 57 4.33 17.60 37.15
CA ALA A 57 4.03 17.13 38.50
C ALA A 57 5.14 17.48 39.50
N VAL A 58 6.41 17.30 39.12
CA VAL A 58 7.55 17.69 39.96
C VAL A 58 7.60 19.21 40.17
N ARG A 59 7.44 20.00 39.10
CA ARG A 59 7.38 21.47 39.21
C ARG A 59 6.28 21.96 40.15
N SER A 60 5.09 21.34 40.09
CA SER A 60 3.99 21.66 41.00
C SER A 60 4.37 21.37 42.45
N ALA A 61 4.92 20.18 42.73
CA ALA A 61 5.31 19.79 44.07
C ALA A 61 6.45 20.67 44.63
N GLU A 62 7.40 21.08 43.80
CA GLU A 62 8.45 22.01 44.20
C GLU A 62 7.92 23.43 44.45
N ALA A 63 6.98 23.90 43.62
CA ALA A 63 6.31 25.19 43.83
C ALA A 63 5.54 25.24 45.16
N ASP A 64 4.84 24.16 45.51
CA ASP A 64 4.12 24.05 46.79
C ASP A 64 5.08 24.11 47.98
N ARG A 65 6.19 23.35 47.92
CA ARG A 65 7.24 23.36 48.96
C ARG A 65 7.95 24.71 49.07
N LEU A 66 8.12 25.40 47.95
CA LEU A 66 8.67 26.76 47.94
C LEU A 66 7.70 27.72 48.64
N ALA A 67 6.41 27.64 48.33
CA ALA A 67 5.37 28.48 48.90
C ALA A 67 5.20 28.26 50.43
N SER A 68 5.42 27.04 50.92
CA SER A 68 5.41 26.74 52.36
C SER A 68 6.72 27.08 53.08
N GLY A 69 7.76 27.52 52.36
CA GLY A 69 9.07 27.86 52.94
C GLY A 69 9.89 26.64 53.36
N GLU A 70 9.57 25.45 52.85
CA GLU A 70 10.24 24.19 53.18
C GLU A 70 11.56 23.97 52.42
N LEU A 71 11.81 24.74 51.36
CA LEU A 71 13.00 24.60 50.53
C LEU A 71 14.20 25.39 51.07
N ARG A 72 15.35 24.73 51.14
CA ARG A 72 16.65 25.36 51.44
C ARG A 72 17.34 25.76 50.15
N ALA A 73 18.36 26.62 50.24
CA ALA A 73 19.16 27.04 49.09
C ALA A 73 19.77 25.86 48.29
N VAL A 74 20.18 24.79 48.98
CA VAL A 74 20.69 23.56 48.33
C VAL A 74 19.60 22.83 47.56
N ASP A 75 18.35 22.85 48.05
CA ASP A 75 17.21 22.25 47.36
C ASP A 75 16.88 23.03 46.09
N LEU A 76 16.96 24.36 46.12
CA LEU A 76 16.75 25.22 44.94
C LEU A 76 17.79 24.96 43.85
N ALA A 77 19.07 24.84 44.22
CA ALA A 77 20.13 24.52 43.26
C ALA A 77 19.94 23.12 42.63
N ARG A 78 19.45 22.15 43.42
CA ARG A 78 19.11 20.81 42.91
C ARG A 78 17.90 20.84 41.97
N ALA A 79 16.86 21.60 42.31
CA ALA A 79 15.67 21.81 41.48
C ALA A 79 16.06 22.39 40.11
N GLU A 80 16.91 23.41 40.08
CA GLU A 80 17.42 24.02 38.83
C GLU A 80 18.19 23.01 37.98
N ALA A 81 19.10 22.24 38.59
CA ALA A 81 19.84 21.19 37.88
C ALA A 81 18.92 20.10 37.31
N TRP A 82 17.89 19.70 38.06
CA TRP A 82 16.88 18.76 37.61
C TRP A 82 16.06 19.32 36.44
N GLU A 83 15.58 20.56 36.52
CA GLU A 83 14.80 21.22 35.47
C GLU A 83 15.60 21.33 34.16
N HIS A 84 16.91 21.62 34.24
CA HIS A 84 17.79 21.58 33.08
C HIS A 84 17.87 20.20 32.43
N ALA A 85 17.99 19.13 33.24
CA ALA A 85 18.01 17.77 32.74
C ALA A 85 16.65 17.38 32.10
N ALA A 86 15.54 17.72 32.76
CA ALA A 86 14.18 17.45 32.27
C ALA A 86 13.90 18.16 30.93
N ARG A 87 14.32 19.42 30.79
CA ARG A 87 14.23 20.13 29.50
C ARG A 87 15.03 19.45 28.40
N GLY A 88 16.22 18.95 28.72
CA GLY A 88 17.04 18.19 27.78
C GLY A 88 16.35 16.89 27.31
N GLU A 89 15.77 16.13 28.24
CA GLU A 89 15.00 14.92 27.94
C GLU A 89 13.79 15.22 27.06
N ILE A 90 12.96 16.21 27.43
CA ILE A 90 11.77 16.61 26.68
C ILE A 90 12.15 17.07 25.26
N ALA A 91 13.21 17.87 25.11
CA ALA A 91 13.68 18.30 23.80
C ALA A 91 14.16 17.12 22.93
N ALA A 92 14.83 16.13 23.53
CA ALA A 92 15.25 14.93 22.82
C ALA A 92 14.05 14.08 22.36
N LEU A 93 13.02 13.94 23.22
CA LEU A 93 11.78 13.23 22.91
C LEU A 93 10.95 13.96 21.85
N ALA A 94 10.86 15.29 21.92
CA ALA A 94 10.23 16.11 20.87
C ALA A 94 10.91 15.90 19.52
N GLY A 95 12.25 15.94 19.48
CA GLY A 95 13.00 15.64 18.26
C GLY A 95 12.81 14.20 17.77
N ALA A 96 12.56 13.24 18.65
CA ALA A 96 12.21 11.86 18.27
C ALA A 96 10.80 11.77 17.66
N ALA A 97 9.83 12.48 18.24
CA ALA A 97 8.47 12.57 17.70
C ALA A 97 8.46 13.23 16.31
N ASP A 98 9.23 14.31 16.11
CA ASP A 98 9.36 14.96 14.80
C ASP A 98 9.95 14.02 13.73
N ARG A 99 10.97 13.24 14.09
CA ARG A 99 11.54 12.22 13.19
C ARG A 99 10.53 11.12 12.88
N ALA A 100 9.77 10.66 13.86
CA ALA A 100 8.74 9.64 13.66
C ALA A 100 7.60 10.15 12.76
N GLU A 101 7.19 11.41 12.90
CA GLU A 101 6.23 12.06 12.01
C GLU A 101 6.77 12.18 10.58
N GLY A 102 8.06 12.51 10.41
CA GLY A 102 8.73 12.48 9.10
C GLY A 102 8.65 11.09 8.45
N GLN A 103 8.99 10.04 9.19
CA GLN A 103 8.90 8.65 8.72
C GLN A 103 7.47 8.22 8.37
N ARG A 104 6.47 8.68 9.14
CA ARG A 104 5.05 8.41 8.86
C ARG A 104 4.62 9.03 7.54
N ARG A 105 5.03 10.28 7.26
CA ARG A 105 4.75 10.94 5.97
C ARG A 105 5.42 10.22 4.81
N ASP A 106 6.70 9.84 4.96
CA ASP A 106 7.43 9.09 3.94
C ASP A 106 6.75 7.75 3.62
N ALA A 107 6.24 7.06 4.64
CA ALA A 107 5.52 5.80 4.50
C ALA A 107 4.14 5.97 3.84
N ASP A 108 3.41 7.04 4.17
CA ASP A 108 2.16 7.38 3.48
C ASP A 108 2.38 7.67 2.00
N ASP A 109 3.40 8.48 1.68
CA ASP A 109 3.75 8.77 0.29
C ASP A 109 4.17 7.51 -0.46
N ALA A 110 4.87 6.59 0.20
CA ALA A 110 5.22 5.29 -0.37
C ALA A 110 3.98 4.43 -0.67
N GLU A 111 3.00 4.41 0.23
CA GLU A 111 1.73 3.72 -0.01
C GLU A 111 0.96 4.34 -1.18
N VAL A 112 0.87 5.68 -1.25
CA VAL A 112 0.20 6.38 -2.35
C VAL A 112 0.86 6.02 -3.69
N ARG A 113 2.20 6.03 -3.75
CA ARG A 113 2.94 5.60 -4.95
C ARG A 113 2.66 4.14 -5.30
N ALA A 114 2.66 3.23 -4.33
CA ALA A 114 2.37 1.82 -4.54
C ALA A 114 0.94 1.58 -5.06
N ARG A 115 -0.06 2.32 -4.55
CA ARG A 115 -1.44 2.29 -5.07
C ARG A 115 -1.49 2.75 -6.53
N GLY A 116 -0.80 3.84 -6.86
CA GLY A 116 -0.69 4.34 -8.23
C GLY A 116 -0.06 3.31 -9.18
N ALA A 117 1.04 2.68 -8.75
CA ALA A 117 1.72 1.63 -9.52
C ALA A 117 0.82 0.41 -9.75
N LEU A 118 0.09 -0.05 -8.73
CA LEU A 118 -0.86 -1.15 -8.85
C LEU A 118 -2.02 -0.82 -9.81
N ALA A 119 -2.55 0.42 -9.75
CA ALA A 119 -3.59 0.86 -10.67
C ALA A 119 -3.11 0.84 -12.12
N GLN A 120 -1.88 1.33 -12.36
CA GLN A 120 -1.26 1.30 -13.68
C GLN A 120 -1.07 -0.14 -14.19
N THR A 121 -0.50 -1.04 -13.39
CA THR A 121 -0.26 -2.43 -13.81
C THR A 121 -1.57 -3.18 -14.09
N LYS A 122 -2.62 -2.93 -13.31
CA LYS A 122 -3.96 -3.46 -13.59
C LYS A 122 -4.53 -2.94 -14.92
N ALA A 123 -4.39 -1.64 -15.19
CA ALA A 123 -4.83 -1.08 -16.47
C ALA A 123 -4.08 -1.71 -17.66
N GLU A 124 -2.76 -1.91 -17.54
CA GLU A 124 -1.95 -2.59 -18.56
C GLU A 124 -2.38 -4.04 -18.78
N ARG A 125 -2.65 -4.79 -17.71
CA ARG A 125 -3.19 -6.16 -17.77
C ARG A 125 -4.55 -6.18 -18.47
N ASP A 126 -5.45 -5.27 -18.12
CA ASP A 126 -6.81 -5.22 -18.66
C ASP A 126 -6.85 -4.96 -20.17
N VAL A 127 -5.88 -4.22 -20.71
CA VAL A 127 -5.73 -4.05 -22.17
C VAL A 127 -5.45 -5.39 -22.84
N VAL A 128 -4.53 -6.18 -22.30
CA VAL A 128 -4.18 -7.50 -22.86
C VAL A 128 -5.34 -8.49 -22.72
N ALA A 129 -6.05 -8.46 -21.59
CA ALA A 129 -7.23 -9.30 -21.37
C ALA A 129 -8.37 -8.97 -22.36
N LYS A 130 -8.59 -7.69 -22.66
CA LYS A 130 -9.56 -7.28 -23.68
C LYS A 130 -9.15 -7.72 -25.09
N ASP A 131 -7.86 -7.67 -25.42
CA ASP A 131 -7.36 -8.15 -26.71
C ASP A 131 -7.53 -9.67 -26.86
N GLU A 132 -7.20 -10.45 -25.83
CA GLU A 132 -7.44 -11.89 -25.78
C GLU A 132 -8.91 -12.23 -26.00
N ALA A 133 -9.82 -11.53 -25.32
CA ALA A 133 -11.26 -11.74 -25.48
C ALA A 133 -11.73 -11.49 -26.93
N ARG A 134 -11.21 -10.44 -27.60
CA ARG A 134 -11.51 -10.17 -29.02
C ARG A 134 -10.91 -11.24 -29.94
N PHE A 135 -9.70 -11.72 -29.63
CA PHE A 135 -9.07 -12.79 -30.38
C PHE A 135 -9.90 -14.07 -30.32
N VAL A 136 -10.31 -14.49 -29.13
CA VAL A 136 -11.14 -15.69 -28.92
C VAL A 136 -12.48 -15.56 -29.64
N ASP A 137 -13.14 -14.41 -29.55
CA ASP A 137 -14.40 -14.16 -30.24
C ASP A 137 -14.25 -14.23 -31.77
N ARG A 138 -13.19 -13.63 -32.32
CA ARG A 138 -12.89 -13.71 -33.76
C ARG A 138 -12.65 -15.15 -34.21
N VAL A 139 -11.81 -15.89 -33.50
CA VAL A 139 -11.52 -17.31 -33.80
C VAL A 139 -12.79 -18.15 -33.76
N ARG A 140 -13.67 -17.91 -32.78
CA ARG A 140 -14.96 -18.58 -32.68
C ARG A 140 -15.82 -18.30 -33.91
N ARG A 141 -16.01 -17.03 -34.28
CA ARG A 141 -16.81 -16.64 -35.45
C ARG A 141 -16.26 -17.22 -36.76
N GLU A 142 -14.93 -17.26 -36.92
CA GLU A 142 -14.29 -17.89 -38.08
C GLU A 142 -14.52 -19.40 -38.13
N HIS A 143 -14.60 -20.07 -36.98
CA HIS A 143 -14.93 -21.49 -36.90
C HIS A 143 -16.41 -21.74 -37.23
N GLU A 144 -17.31 -20.96 -36.64
CA GLU A 144 -18.75 -21.01 -36.91
C GLU A 144 -19.03 -20.81 -38.41
N ALA A 145 -18.42 -19.79 -39.03
CA ALA A 145 -18.56 -19.54 -40.47
C ALA A 145 -18.07 -20.71 -41.34
N LYS A 146 -16.93 -21.34 -40.98
CA LYS A 146 -16.43 -22.53 -41.69
C LYS A 146 -17.33 -23.74 -41.53
N GLU A 147 -17.97 -23.90 -40.37
CA GLU A 147 -18.94 -24.98 -40.15
C GLU A 147 -20.23 -24.74 -40.94
N GLU A 148 -20.69 -23.49 -41.03
CA GLU A 148 -21.83 -23.09 -41.87
C GLU A 148 -21.54 -23.33 -43.36
N GLU A 149 -20.40 -22.86 -43.88
CA GLU A 149 -19.98 -23.10 -45.27
C GLU A 149 -19.89 -24.61 -45.59
N ALA A 150 -19.28 -25.40 -44.69
CA ALA A 150 -19.21 -26.85 -44.86
C ALA A 150 -20.60 -27.52 -44.85
N ALA A 151 -21.52 -27.03 -44.01
CA ALA A 151 -22.89 -27.53 -43.97
C ALA A 151 -23.66 -27.19 -45.27
N GLU A 152 -23.48 -25.98 -45.80
CA GLU A 152 -24.06 -25.54 -47.08
C GLU A 152 -23.52 -26.35 -48.26
N GLU A 153 -22.21 -26.62 -48.32
CA GLU A 153 -21.60 -27.46 -49.36
C GLU A 153 -22.16 -28.90 -49.35
N VAL A 154 -22.30 -29.49 -48.15
CA VAL A 154 -22.90 -30.82 -47.98
C VAL A 154 -24.37 -30.81 -48.42
N PHE A 155 -25.12 -29.77 -48.06
CA PHE A 155 -26.52 -29.61 -48.46
C PHE A 155 -26.65 -29.48 -49.98
N ALA A 156 -25.88 -28.59 -50.61
CA ALA A 156 -25.88 -28.39 -52.06
C ALA A 156 -25.47 -29.66 -52.83
N GLY A 157 -24.43 -30.37 -52.36
CA GLY A 157 -24.00 -31.65 -52.95
C GLY A 157 -25.04 -32.76 -52.83
N SER A 158 -25.82 -32.77 -51.75
CA SER A 158 -26.93 -33.73 -51.56
C SER A 158 -28.13 -33.46 -52.47
N HIS A 159 -28.42 -32.19 -52.75
CA HIS A 159 -29.51 -31.78 -53.65
C HIS A 159 -29.17 -32.11 -55.11
N ALA A 160 -27.93 -31.84 -55.54
CA ALA A 160 -27.43 -32.17 -56.88
C ALA A 160 -27.43 -33.68 -57.19
N LYS A 161 -27.41 -34.54 -56.15
CA LYS A 161 -27.43 -36.00 -56.28
C LYS A 161 -28.84 -36.60 -56.34
N ARG A 162 -29.88 -35.82 -55.97
CA ARG A 162 -31.30 -36.23 -56.06
C ARG A 162 -31.94 -35.92 -57.42
N GLU A 163 -31.34 -35.04 -58.22
CA GLU A 163 -31.85 -34.64 -59.54
C GLU A 163 -31.24 -35.44 -60.71
N ARG A 164 -30.39 -36.45 -60.41
CA ARG A 164 -29.88 -37.43 -61.38
C ARG A 164 -30.52 -38.78 -61.12
#